data_AF-A0A377CIJ2-F1
#
_entry.id   AF-A0A377CIJ2-F1
#
_cell.length_a   1.000
_cell.length_b   1.000
_cell.length_c   1.000
_cell.angle_alpha   90.00
_cell.angle_beta   90.00
_cell.angle_gamma   90.00
#
_symmetry.space_group_name_H-M   'P 1'
#
loop_
_entity.id
_entity.type
_entity.pdbx_description
1 polymer ?
#
loop_
_entity_poly.entity_id
_entity_poly.type
_entity_poly.pdbx_seq_one_letter_code
_entity_poly.pdbx_strand_id
1 'polypeptide(L)'
;MVRCRRTVYSRPCCKENIDIQSLKQDVSIDTSINVGLVTEDGERTFVTNRNGSLWKLNIDDVDFSRFSQAKLLSLASIFNSPLLDGKALTEIFTQAKTRQMIICADMIKPRLNETLDDICEALSYVDYLFPNYAEAKITHRERDIG
;
A
#
# COMPACT_ATOMS: atom_id res chain seq x y z
N MET A 1 21.17 -16.89 -4.72
CA MET A 1 21.16 -15.47 -4.30
C MET A 1 20.69 -14.63 -5.48
N VAL A 2 19.38 -14.34 -5.57
CA VAL A 2 18.81 -13.58 -6.68
C VAL A 2 19.03 -12.09 -6.39
N ARG A 3 20.09 -11.50 -6.95
CA ARG A 3 20.26 -10.04 -6.98
C ARG A 3 19.38 -9.49 -8.10
N CYS A 4 18.23 -8.93 -7.76
CA CYS A 4 17.30 -8.36 -8.74
C CYS A 4 17.82 -6.99 -9.21
N ARG A 5 18.52 -6.95 -10.36
CA ARG A 5 18.91 -5.70 -11.03
C ARG A 5 17.80 -5.24 -11.97
N ARG A 6 17.40 -3.96 -11.85
CA ARG A 6 16.74 -3.06 -12.82
C ARG A 6 15.49 -3.47 -13.61
N THR A 7 15.23 -4.74 -13.89
CA THR A 7 14.50 -5.10 -15.12
C THR A 7 13.13 -5.74 -14.87
N VAL A 8 12.86 -6.27 -13.68
CA VAL A 8 11.67 -7.11 -13.48
C VAL A 8 10.38 -6.29 -13.35
N TYR A 9 10.38 -5.19 -12.61
CA TYR A 9 9.16 -4.41 -12.34
C TYR A 9 8.97 -3.19 -13.26
N SER A 10 10.05 -2.49 -13.62
CA SER A 10 9.98 -1.31 -14.49
C SER A 10 9.56 -1.65 -15.92
N ARG A 11 10.01 -2.80 -16.45
CA ARG A 11 9.74 -3.21 -17.83
C ARG A 11 8.25 -3.50 -18.08
N PRO A 12 7.54 -4.28 -17.24
CA PRO A 12 6.08 -4.39 -17.34
C PRO A 12 5.38 -3.03 -17.26
N CYS A 13 5.76 -2.16 -16.32
CA CYS A 13 5.18 -0.82 -16.21
C CYS A 13 5.31 -0.02 -17.51
N CYS A 14 6.49 0.00 -18.13
CA CYS A 14 6.69 0.67 -19.42
C CYS A 14 5.86 0.05 -20.55
N LYS A 15 5.69 -1.28 -20.56
CA LYS A 15 4.84 -1.95 -21.58
C LYS A 15 3.37 -1.57 -21.44
N GLU A 16 2.90 -1.42 -20.21
CA GLU A 16 1.53 -1.01 -19.89
C GLU A 16 1.34 0.52 -19.88
N ASN A 17 2.35 1.29 -20.31
CA ASN A 17 2.35 2.76 -20.33
C ASN A 17 2.11 3.41 -18.96
N ILE A 18 2.58 2.76 -17.89
CA ILE A 18 2.57 3.33 -16.54
C ILE A 18 3.74 4.31 -16.41
N ASP A 19 3.45 5.53 -15.95
CA ASP A 19 4.48 6.52 -15.61
C ASP A 19 5.32 6.02 -14.42
N ILE A 20 6.64 5.94 -14.62
CA ILE A 20 7.60 5.46 -13.63
C ILE A 20 8.60 6.53 -13.18
N GLN A 21 8.38 7.83 -13.47
CA GLN A 21 9.36 8.87 -13.12
C GLN A 21 9.57 9.00 -11.60
N SER A 22 8.54 8.72 -10.81
CA SER A 22 8.63 8.74 -9.34
C SER A 22 8.99 7.36 -8.75
N LEU A 23 9.11 6.31 -9.57
CA LEU A 23 9.53 4.97 -9.12
C LEU A 23 11.06 4.88 -9.06
N LYS A 24 11.63 5.21 -7.90
CA LYS A 24 13.08 5.22 -7.69
C LYS A 24 13.64 3.82 -7.40
N GLN A 25 14.92 3.65 -7.69
CA GLN A 25 15.68 2.43 -7.36
C GLN A 25 16.61 2.73 -6.21
N ASP A 26 16.59 1.87 -5.20
CA ASP A 26 17.55 1.87 -4.10
C ASP A 26 18.44 0.62 -4.20
N VAL A 27 19.75 0.84 -4.33
CA VAL A 27 20.74 -0.24 -4.43
C VAL A 27 21.07 -0.89 -3.08
N SER A 28 20.67 -0.24 -1.97
CA SER A 28 20.88 -0.72 -0.61
C SER A 28 19.76 -1.64 -0.11
N ILE A 29 18.67 -1.76 -0.86
CA ILE A 29 17.48 -2.54 -0.50
C ILE A 29 17.24 -3.63 -1.53
N ASP A 30 16.95 -4.84 -1.07
CA ASP A 30 16.47 -5.91 -1.94
C ASP A 30 15.00 -5.68 -2.30
N THR A 31 14.67 -5.70 -3.59
CA THR A 31 13.27 -5.68 -4.03
C THR A 31 12.51 -6.86 -3.42
N SER A 32 11.35 -6.61 -2.82
CA SER A 32 10.55 -7.67 -2.19
C SER A 32 10.15 -8.75 -3.18
N ILE A 33 10.46 -10.00 -2.84
CA ILE A 33 10.02 -11.20 -3.55
C ILE A 33 9.17 -12.02 -2.58
N ASN A 34 7.94 -12.33 -2.99
CA ASN A 34 7.03 -13.19 -2.24
C ASN A 34 6.93 -14.53 -2.96
N VAL A 35 7.30 -15.61 -2.29
CA VAL A 35 7.19 -16.98 -2.82
C VAL A 35 5.87 -17.56 -2.32
N GLY A 36 4.91 -17.70 -3.23
CA GLY A 36 3.63 -18.36 -2.95
C GLY A 36 3.77 -19.88 -3.08
N LEU A 37 3.43 -20.58 -2.00
CA LEU A 37 3.28 -22.03 -1.95
C LEU A 37 1.80 -22.33 -2.06
N VAL A 38 1.41 -23.13 -3.07
CA VAL A 38 0.02 -23.48 -3.33
C VAL A 38 -0.15 -24.98 -3.10
N THR A 39 -1.06 -25.35 -2.21
CA THR A 39 -1.41 -26.73 -1.91
C THR A 39 -2.49 -27.25 -2.88
N GLU A 40 -2.71 -28.57 -2.92
CA GLU A 40 -3.66 -29.21 -3.84
C GLU A 40 -5.12 -28.75 -3.64
N ASP A 41 -5.47 -28.37 -2.41
CA ASP A 41 -6.77 -27.79 -2.04
C ASP A 41 -6.92 -26.31 -2.46
N GLY A 42 -5.87 -25.71 -3.03
CA GLY A 42 -5.85 -24.33 -3.49
C GLY A 42 -5.48 -23.30 -2.42
N GLU A 43 -5.23 -23.73 -1.18
CA GLU A 43 -4.72 -22.85 -0.12
C GLU A 43 -3.34 -22.30 -0.48
N ARG A 44 -3.05 -21.09 0.02
CA ARG A 44 -1.82 -20.36 -0.32
C ARG A 44 -1.11 -19.85 0.91
N THR A 45 0.15 -20.23 1.04
CA THR A 45 1.07 -19.69 2.06
C THR A 45 2.18 -18.91 1.38
N PHE A 46 2.64 -17.83 2.01
CA PHE A 46 3.67 -16.97 1.43
C PHE A 46 4.93 -16.93 2.29
N VAL A 47 6.07 -17.19 1.66
CA VAL A 47 7.39 -16.88 2.24
C VAL A 47 7.82 -15.52 1.70
N THR A 48 8.04 -14.56 2.59
CA THR A 48 8.30 -13.16 2.24
C THR A 48 9.58 -12.65 2.87
N ASN A 49 10.20 -11.65 2.24
CA ASN A 49 11.39 -10.98 2.79
C ASN A 49 10.97 -9.83 3.72
N ARG A 50 11.18 -10.01 5.03
CA ARG A 50 10.87 -9.00 6.08
C ARG A 50 11.68 -7.70 5.95
N ASN A 51 12.80 -7.73 5.24
CA ASN A 51 13.68 -6.59 4.99
C ASN A 51 13.58 -6.07 3.55
N GLY A 52 12.69 -6.61 2.73
CA GLY A 52 12.53 -6.19 1.34
C GLY A 52 11.87 -4.82 1.20
N SER A 53 11.90 -4.28 -0.02
CA SER A 53 11.40 -2.94 -0.36
C SER A 53 9.98 -2.61 0.13
N LEU A 54 9.07 -3.60 0.18
CA LEU A 54 7.71 -3.43 0.73
C LEU A 54 7.70 -2.96 2.19
N TRP A 55 8.65 -3.41 2.99
CA TRP A 55 8.78 -3.00 4.40
C TRP A 55 9.57 -1.69 4.58
N LYS A 56 10.10 -1.14 3.49
CA LYS A 56 10.92 0.07 3.48
C LYS A 56 10.22 1.27 2.83
N LEU A 57 9.16 1.03 2.05
CA LEU A 57 8.32 2.08 1.48
C LEU A 57 7.77 2.96 2.59
N ASN A 58 8.08 4.25 2.50
CA ASN A 58 7.70 5.25 3.50
C ASN A 58 7.31 6.57 2.81
N ILE A 59 7.04 7.61 3.60
CA ILE A 59 6.57 8.90 3.06
C ILE A 59 7.60 9.61 2.15
N ASP A 60 8.90 9.38 2.35
CA ASP A 60 9.96 9.99 1.54
C ASP A 60 9.95 9.49 0.08
N ASP A 61 9.29 8.36 -0.18
CA ASP A 61 9.07 7.82 -1.51
C ASP A 61 7.90 8.50 -2.25
N VAL A 62 7.12 9.34 -1.57
CA VAL A 62 5.96 10.04 -2.14
C VAL A 62 6.38 11.39 -2.71
N ASP A 63 6.21 11.56 -4.01
CA ASP A 63 6.52 12.81 -4.72
C ASP A 63 5.31 13.76 -4.75
N PHE A 64 5.14 14.55 -3.69
CA PHE A 64 4.05 15.53 -3.57
C PHE A 64 4.04 16.60 -4.68
N SER A 65 5.17 16.84 -5.35
CA SER A 65 5.24 17.84 -6.44
C SER A 65 4.38 17.45 -7.64
N ARG A 66 4.11 16.15 -7.79
CA ARG A 66 3.36 15.61 -8.93
C ARG A 66 1.87 15.45 -8.69
N PHE A 67 1.39 15.67 -7.47
CA PHE A 67 -0.02 15.48 -7.14
C PHE A 67 -0.95 16.36 -7.99
N SER A 68 -0.50 17.57 -8.38
CA SER A 68 -1.25 18.47 -9.26
C SER A 68 -1.42 17.95 -10.70
N GLN A 69 -0.69 16.90 -11.08
CA GLN A 69 -0.74 16.28 -12.41
C GLN A 69 -1.80 15.19 -12.50
N ALA A 70 -2.42 14.81 -11.37
CA ALA A 70 -3.41 13.74 -11.30
C ALA A 70 -4.70 14.23 -10.64
N LYS A 71 -5.80 13.53 -10.91
CA LYS A 71 -7.13 13.84 -10.35
C LYS A 71 -7.50 12.96 -9.16
N LEU A 72 -6.86 11.80 -9.06
CA LEU A 72 -7.19 10.75 -8.11
C LEU A 72 -5.91 10.15 -7.57
N LEU A 73 -5.83 10.01 -6.25
CA LEU A 73 -4.82 9.27 -5.53
C LEU A 73 -5.42 7.93 -5.11
N SER A 74 -4.78 6.83 -5.48
CA SER A 74 -5.17 5.48 -5.08
C SER A 74 -4.12 4.87 -4.18
N LEU A 75 -4.41 4.77 -2.89
CA LEU A 75 -3.58 4.01 -1.95
C LEU A 75 -3.93 2.53 -2.05
N ALA A 76 -3.08 1.78 -2.74
CA ALA A 76 -3.37 0.42 -3.16
C ALA A 76 -3.54 -0.61 -2.01
N SER A 77 -3.13 -0.30 -0.78
CA SER A 77 -3.41 -1.11 0.43
C SER A 77 -2.89 -0.42 1.70
N ILE A 78 -3.78 0.03 2.58
CA ILE A 78 -3.45 0.41 3.97
C ILE A 78 -2.90 -0.83 4.70
N PHE A 79 -1.94 -0.62 5.61
CA PHE A 79 -1.20 -1.65 6.37
C PHE A 79 -0.21 -2.51 5.55
N ASN A 80 -0.19 -2.40 4.22
CA ASN A 80 0.73 -3.22 3.43
C ASN A 80 2.20 -2.84 3.64
N SER A 81 2.49 -1.54 3.72
CA SER A 81 3.83 -1.01 4.01
C SER A 81 3.79 -0.34 5.38
N PRO A 82 4.30 -0.96 6.45
CA PRO A 82 4.04 -0.48 7.82
C PRO A 82 4.68 0.85 8.19
N LEU A 83 5.61 1.38 7.39
CA LEU A 83 6.15 2.73 7.59
C LEU A 83 5.22 3.82 7.04
N LEU A 84 4.21 3.45 6.25
CA LEU A 84 3.08 4.32 5.92
C LEU A 84 2.00 4.16 7.00
N ASP A 85 2.35 4.58 8.22
CA ASP A 85 1.47 4.57 9.38
C ASP A 85 0.38 5.65 9.29
N GLY A 86 -0.52 5.73 10.28
CA GLY A 86 -1.60 6.71 10.28
C GLY A 86 -1.12 8.16 10.13
N LYS A 87 0.02 8.52 10.71
CA LYS A 87 0.56 9.90 10.59
C LYS A 87 1.07 10.17 9.19
N ALA A 88 1.83 9.23 8.61
CA ALA A 88 2.30 9.35 7.24
C ALA A 88 1.12 9.42 6.26
N LEU A 89 0.10 8.59 6.46
CA LEU A 89 -1.11 8.60 5.64
C LEU A 89 -1.90 9.91 5.76
N THR A 90 -2.07 10.44 6.97
CA THR A 90 -2.72 11.74 7.21
C THR A 90 -2.01 12.86 6.46
N GLU A 91 -0.67 12.92 6.49
CA GLU A 91 0.08 13.93 5.75
C GLU A 91 -0.10 13.75 4.23
N ILE A 92 0.02 12.51 3.73
CA ILE A 92 -0.16 12.20 2.31
C ILE A 92 -1.54 12.64 1.82
N PHE A 93 -2.58 12.32 2.58
CA PHE A 93 -3.96 12.65 2.21
C PHE A 93 -4.26 14.14 2.36
N THR A 94 -3.66 14.82 3.35
CA THR A 94 -3.73 16.27 3.47
C THR A 94 -3.16 16.94 2.22
N GLN A 95 -1.98 16.51 1.76
CA GLN A 95 -1.36 17.01 0.52
C GLN A 95 -2.21 16.72 -0.73
N ALA A 96 -2.91 15.59 -0.77
CA ALA A 96 -3.83 15.28 -1.86
C ALA A 96 -5.07 16.17 -1.85
N LYS A 97 -5.68 16.40 -0.68
CA LYS A 97 -6.85 17.29 -0.53
C LYS A 97 -6.55 18.75 -0.82
N THR A 98 -5.35 19.24 -0.48
CA THR A 98 -4.96 20.62 -0.85
C THR A 98 -4.93 20.86 -2.35
N ARG A 99 -4.88 19.78 -3.16
CA ARG A 99 -4.91 19.78 -4.62
C ARG A 99 -6.22 19.23 -5.19
N GLN A 100 -7.26 19.11 -4.34
CA GLN A 100 -8.61 18.67 -4.71
C GLN A 100 -8.65 17.29 -5.38
N MET A 101 -7.72 16.41 -5.03
CA MET A 101 -7.71 15.04 -5.55
C MET A 101 -8.81 14.21 -4.87
N ILE A 102 -9.37 13.26 -5.62
CA ILE A 102 -10.17 12.16 -5.06
C ILE A 102 -9.21 11.18 -4.40
N ILE A 103 -9.53 10.71 -3.20
CA ILE A 103 -8.72 9.75 -2.44
C ILE A 103 -9.45 8.42 -2.36
N CYS A 104 -8.85 7.41 -3.00
CA CYS A 104 -9.26 6.02 -2.94
C CYS A 104 -8.28 5.23 -2.09
N ALA A 105 -8.76 4.33 -1.25
CA ALA A 105 -7.91 3.43 -0.49
C ALA A 105 -8.49 2.02 -0.43
N ASP A 106 -7.62 1.03 -0.53
CA ASP A 106 -7.90 -0.37 -0.22
C ASP A 106 -7.22 -0.72 1.11
N MET A 107 -7.56 -1.85 1.73
CA MET A 107 -6.99 -2.32 2.98
C MET A 107 -6.49 -3.76 2.86
N ILE A 108 -5.54 -4.12 3.70
CA ILE A 108 -5.24 -5.52 3.98
C ILE A 108 -5.34 -5.78 5.49
N LYS A 109 -5.27 -7.05 5.91
CA LYS A 109 -5.10 -7.36 7.33
C LYS A 109 -3.82 -6.70 7.89
N PRO A 110 -3.90 -6.04 9.08
CA PRO A 110 -2.74 -5.48 9.77
C PRO A 110 -1.58 -6.46 9.89
N ARG A 111 -0.34 -5.96 9.74
CA ARG A 111 0.88 -6.79 9.78
C ARG A 111 1.57 -6.77 11.14
N LEU A 112 1.37 -5.69 11.92
CA LEU A 112 2.02 -5.41 13.21
C LEU A 112 1.00 -5.15 14.31
N ASN A 113 -0.19 -5.76 14.21
CA ASN A 113 -1.32 -5.57 15.12
C ASN A 113 -1.83 -4.12 15.16
N GLU A 114 -1.66 -3.36 14.07
CA GLU A 114 -2.28 -2.06 13.92
C GLU A 114 -3.80 -2.18 14.04
N THR A 115 -4.41 -1.15 14.61
CA THR A 115 -5.83 -1.06 14.86
C THR A 115 -6.47 -0.01 13.96
N LEU A 116 -7.80 0.05 13.95
CA LEU A 116 -8.51 1.13 13.29
C LEU A 116 -8.19 2.49 13.88
N ASP A 117 -8.04 2.57 15.19
CA ASP A 117 -7.80 3.83 15.88
C ASP A 117 -6.48 4.46 15.41
N ASP A 118 -5.49 3.63 15.06
CA ASP A 118 -4.19 4.07 14.54
C ASP A 118 -4.30 4.78 13.19
N ILE A 119 -5.36 4.54 12.41
CA ILE A 119 -5.56 5.13 11.06
C ILE A 119 -6.85 5.97 10.97
N CYS A 120 -7.61 6.10 12.05
CA CYS A 120 -8.92 6.75 12.04
C CYS A 120 -8.88 8.19 11.51
N GLU A 121 -7.85 8.94 11.91
CA GLU A 121 -7.60 10.29 11.39
C GLU A 121 -7.35 10.28 9.88
N ALA A 122 -6.47 9.41 9.38
CA ALA A 122 -6.19 9.31 7.96
C ALA A 122 -7.43 8.90 7.14
N LEU A 123 -8.25 7.98 7.68
CA LEU A 123 -9.48 7.54 7.05
C LEU A 123 -10.51 8.67 6.86
N SER A 124 -10.48 9.71 7.71
CA SER A 124 -11.38 10.86 7.55
C SER A 124 -11.18 11.65 6.25
N TYR A 125 -10.04 11.46 5.58
CA TYR A 125 -9.73 12.09 4.30
C TYR A 125 -10.13 11.22 3.09
N VAL A 126 -10.43 9.95 3.28
CA VAL A 126 -10.69 9.00 2.18
C VAL A 126 -12.10 9.21 1.60
N ASP A 127 -12.21 9.34 0.27
CA ASP A 127 -13.50 9.48 -0.42
C ASP A 127 -14.14 8.12 -0.72
N TYR A 128 -13.31 7.14 -1.10
CA TYR A 128 -13.75 5.78 -1.41
C TYR A 128 -12.83 4.75 -0.75
N LEU A 129 -13.38 3.96 0.16
CA LEU A 129 -12.70 2.86 0.82
C LEU A 129 -13.20 1.52 0.24
N PHE A 130 -12.29 0.61 -0.07
CA PHE A 130 -12.60 -0.69 -0.70
C PHE A 130 -12.24 -1.90 0.18
N PRO A 131 -12.69 -1.97 1.45
CA PRO A 131 -12.28 -3.07 2.32
C PRO A 131 -12.88 -4.39 1.82
N ASN A 132 -12.16 -5.51 1.98
CA ASN A 132 -12.81 -6.80 1.81
C ASN A 132 -13.68 -7.16 3.03
N TYR A 133 -14.64 -8.06 2.84
CA TYR A 133 -15.60 -8.42 3.89
C TYR A 133 -14.95 -8.96 5.17
N ALA A 134 -13.88 -9.74 5.03
CA ALA A 134 -13.18 -10.33 6.16
C ALA A 134 -12.40 -9.26 6.96
N GLU A 135 -11.83 -8.27 6.30
CA GLU A 135 -11.17 -7.12 6.92
C GLU A 135 -12.19 -6.23 7.61
N ALA A 136 -13.27 -5.86 6.92
CA ALA A 136 -14.34 -5.04 7.48
C ALA A 136 -14.93 -5.63 8.78
N LYS A 137 -15.05 -6.96 8.87
CA LYS A 137 -15.51 -7.66 10.09
C LYS A 137 -14.54 -7.62 11.26
N ILE A 138 -13.24 -7.60 11.00
CA ILE A 138 -12.22 -7.48 12.06
C ILE A 138 -12.15 -6.03 12.55
N THR A 139 -12.41 -5.11 11.63
CA THR A 139 -12.36 -3.67 11.76
C THR A 139 -13.59 -3.10 12.49
N HIS A 140 -14.81 -3.60 12.23
CA HIS A 140 -16.01 -3.21 12.96
C HIS A 140 -16.30 -4.18 14.12
N ARG A 141 -16.24 -3.69 15.36
CA ARG A 141 -16.77 -4.39 16.56
C ARG A 141 -18.32 -4.43 16.58
N GLU A 142 -18.99 -4.54 15.45
CA GLU A 142 -20.43 -4.76 15.42
C GLU A 142 -20.71 -6.26 15.37
N ARG A 143 -21.31 -6.76 16.47
CA ARG A 143 -22.03 -8.03 16.42
C ARG A 143 -23.20 -7.80 15.47
N ASP A 144 -23.32 -8.63 14.45
CA ASP A 144 -24.54 -8.75 13.66
C ASP A 144 -25.73 -8.86 14.63
N ILE A 145 -26.55 -7.80 14.72
CA ILE A 145 -27.88 -7.87 15.32
C ILE A 145 -28.77 -8.58 14.30
N GLY A 146 -28.78 -9.90 14.39
CA GLY A 146 -29.82 -10.76 13.81
C GLY A 146 -31.09 -10.74 14.64
#